data_AF-A0A6C0W4W5-F1
#
_entry.id   AF-A0A6C0W4W5-F1
#
_cell.length_a   1.000
_cell.length_b   1.000
_cell.length_c   1.000
_cell.angle_alpha   90.00
_cell.angle_beta   90.00
_cell.angle_gamma   90.00
#
_symmetry.space_group_name_H-M   'P 1'
#
loop_
_entity.id
_entity.type
_entity.pdbx_description
1 polymer ?
#
loop_
_entity_poly.entity_id
_entity_poly.type
_entity_poly.pdbx_seq_one_letter_code
_entity_poly.pdbx_strand_id
1 'polypeptide(L)'
;RPLTLVPALNPAICWELFPLIKCKETQSAGNLFIFNIIGILRDYTPELICCHLLPLTQVKTNKNLNYKDLSDLTISSYLAGLIEGDGTIIVPKSERSAKGKINYPSIQLVFHLKDLPLALMIQKELKNGSLSRKKGVNAYILTINSFEGLLLLTSIINGNMRTSKIYALNNLIDWLNFKLEGINIPKNLLNNSPLDSNAWLSGFIEAEGHFFVRTTTTSKYPRVECKFELSQRQIDHNGRNNLDFLLFIANFLFTSVKTIRVDKPQPQYRVRTTSLNGNLVLENYLNTFPLFGSKYLDYKDWIKVLDHFKLGTFKHNTNIEEVISIKSSMNEARTVFTWDHLNKFYNLD
;
A
#
# COMPACT_ATOMS: atom_id res chain seq x y z
N ARG A 1 4.41 -23.56 26.29
CA ARG A 1 4.15 -22.30 25.53
C ARG A 1 5.34 -21.38 25.74
N PRO A 2 6.26 -21.21 24.78
CA PRO A 2 7.30 -20.21 24.93
C PRO A 2 6.78 -18.86 24.45
N LEU A 3 6.97 -17.83 25.27
CA LEU A 3 6.82 -16.43 24.90
C LEU A 3 7.89 -16.08 23.86
N THR A 4 7.46 -15.66 22.68
CA THR A 4 8.32 -15.01 21.69
C THR A 4 8.58 -13.57 22.13
N LEU A 5 9.80 -13.29 22.60
CA LEU A 5 10.31 -11.92 22.69
C LEU A 5 10.47 -11.36 21.26
N VAL A 6 9.81 -10.25 20.98
CA VAL A 6 9.99 -9.47 19.75
C VAL A 6 11.29 -8.65 19.89
N PRO A 7 12.14 -8.52 18.85
CA PRO A 7 13.30 -7.65 18.94
C PRO A 7 12.84 -6.19 19.13
N ALA A 8 13.39 -5.51 20.12
CA ALA A 8 13.22 -4.08 20.27
C ALA A 8 13.76 -3.38 19.02
N LEU A 9 12.90 -2.70 18.27
CA LEU A 9 13.34 -1.72 17.28
C LEU A 9 14.22 -0.69 18.00
N ASN A 10 15.43 -0.47 17.50
CA ASN A 10 16.27 0.64 17.92
C ASN A 10 15.95 1.85 17.03
N PRO A 11 15.07 2.78 17.45
CA PRO A 11 14.69 3.95 16.65
C PRO A 11 15.83 4.96 16.47
N ALA A 12 16.98 4.76 17.12
CA ALA A 12 18.11 5.70 17.08
C ALA A 12 18.87 5.73 15.74
N ILE A 13 18.64 4.78 14.83
CA ILE A 13 19.37 4.71 13.54
C ILE A 13 18.73 5.62 12.46
N CYS A 14 17.53 6.16 12.68
CA CYS A 14 16.85 7.05 11.72
C CYS A 14 17.00 8.56 12.01
N TRP A 15 17.91 8.96 12.89
CA TRP A 15 18.09 10.36 13.27
C TRP A 15 19.57 10.75 13.29
N GLU A 16 20.14 10.99 12.10
CA GLU A 16 21.21 11.97 12.04
C GLU A 16 20.59 13.35 12.24
N LEU A 17 20.85 13.91 13.43
CA LEU A 17 20.51 15.25 13.85
C LEU A 17 21.03 16.27 12.83
N PHE A 18 20.14 16.96 12.12
CA PHE A 18 20.47 18.22 11.45
C PHE A 18 20.40 19.36 12.47
N PRO A 19 21.53 20.00 12.83
CA PRO A 19 21.53 21.23 13.58
C PRO A 19 21.33 22.38 12.59
N LEU A 20 20.30 23.20 12.79
CA LEU A 20 20.14 24.60 12.34
C LEU A 20 18.67 24.85 12.02
N ILE A 21 17.96 25.53 12.94
CA ILE A 21 17.07 26.65 12.65
C ILE A 21 16.83 27.37 14.00
N LYS A 22 17.21 28.64 14.05
CA LYS A 22 16.91 29.57 15.14
C LYS A 22 15.40 29.82 15.18
N CYS A 23 14.69 29.26 16.16
CA CYS A 23 13.35 29.75 16.51
C CYS A 23 13.49 31.05 17.30
N LYS A 24 12.91 32.14 16.78
CA LYS A 24 12.57 33.31 17.61
C LYS A 24 11.38 32.91 18.47
N GLU A 25 11.63 32.79 19.76
CA GLU A 25 10.60 32.59 20.79
C GLU A 25 9.76 33.85 20.95
N THR A 26 8.43 33.72 20.87
CA THR A 26 7.53 34.57 21.63
C THR A 26 6.85 33.70 22.68
N GLN A 27 7.24 33.94 23.92
CA GLN A 27 6.80 33.24 25.12
C GLN A 27 5.35 33.61 25.47
N SER A 28 4.58 32.62 25.92
CA SER A 28 3.47 32.82 26.84
C SER A 28 3.58 31.80 27.97
N ALA A 29 3.31 32.26 29.18
CA ALA A 29 3.84 31.79 30.44
C ALA A 29 3.30 30.43 30.95
N GLY A 30 4.19 29.69 31.62
CA GLY A 30 3.87 28.95 32.85
C GLY A 30 3.78 27.43 32.76
N ASN A 31 4.91 26.70 32.74
CA ASN A 31 5.42 25.98 33.91
C ASN A 31 6.66 25.13 33.61
N LEU A 32 7.51 25.00 34.64
CA LEU A 32 8.83 24.39 34.67
C LEU A 32 8.92 22.98 34.05
N PHE A 33 9.95 22.82 33.21
CA PHE A 33 10.56 21.54 32.87
C PHE A 33 11.17 20.89 34.11
N ILE A 34 10.58 19.79 34.56
CA ILE A 34 11.28 18.77 35.33
C ILE A 34 11.15 17.46 34.55
N PHE A 35 12.31 16.99 34.08
CA PHE A 35 12.52 15.70 33.46
C PHE A 35 12.08 14.58 34.41
N ASN A 36 10.94 13.95 34.13
CA ASN A 36 10.64 12.60 34.59
C ASN A 36 10.49 11.69 33.36
N ILE A 37 11.66 11.30 32.84
CA ILE A 37 11.80 10.13 31.97
C ILE A 37 11.69 8.91 32.89
N ILE A 38 10.56 8.21 32.80
CA ILE A 38 10.29 6.79 33.14
C ILE A 38 8.82 6.72 33.61
N GLY A 39 7.96 6.25 32.71
CA GLY A 39 6.53 6.11 33.02
C GLY A 39 5.69 5.83 31.79
N ILE A 40 5.80 4.61 31.26
CA ILE A 40 4.75 3.89 30.51
C ILE A 40 4.14 4.70 29.35
N LEU A 41 4.75 4.60 28.16
CA LEU A 41 4.09 4.91 26.89
C LEU A 41 2.99 3.87 26.61
N ARG A 42 1.83 4.05 27.24
CA ARG A 42 0.56 3.46 26.80
C ARG A 42 -0.21 4.53 26.05
N ASP A 43 -0.42 4.24 24.76
CA ASP A 43 -1.24 4.99 23.82
C ASP A 43 -0.81 6.46 23.65
N TYR A 44 -1.23 7.09 22.56
CA TYR A 44 -0.81 8.43 22.10
C TYR A 44 0.50 8.47 21.30
N THR A 45 0.33 8.53 19.98
CA THR A 45 1.31 9.04 19.02
C THR A 45 1.68 10.48 19.42
N PRO A 46 2.96 10.87 19.47
CA PRO A 46 3.33 12.25 19.74
C PRO A 46 2.81 13.18 18.63
N GLU A 47 1.98 14.15 19.00
CA GLU A 47 1.56 15.27 18.14
C GLU A 47 2.76 16.18 17.87
N LEU A 48 3.60 15.85 16.90
CA LEU A 48 4.56 16.77 16.31
C LEU A 48 4.59 16.57 14.78
N ILE A 49 3.50 16.97 14.12
CA ILE A 49 3.51 17.31 12.70
C ILE A 49 3.33 18.82 12.64
N CYS A 50 4.44 19.55 12.53
CA CYS A 50 4.39 20.96 12.15
C CYS A 50 3.86 21.05 10.72
N CYS A 51 2.58 21.38 10.58
CA CYS A 51 1.92 21.65 9.32
C CYS A 51 2.50 22.91 8.68
N HIS A 52 3.47 22.76 7.78
CA HIS A 52 3.78 23.78 6.78
C HIS A 52 3.94 23.13 5.40
N LEU A 53 2.79 22.78 4.81
CA LEU A 53 2.51 22.84 3.38
C LEU A 53 1.00 22.65 3.22
N LEU A 54 0.28 23.77 3.13
CA LEU A 54 -1.07 23.77 2.58
C LEU A 54 -0.96 23.29 1.13
N PRO A 55 -1.76 22.32 0.66
CA PRO A 55 -2.01 22.14 -0.77
C PRO A 55 -2.71 23.37 -1.39
N LEU A 56 -3.09 24.34 -0.56
CA LEU A 56 -3.70 25.60 -0.89
C LEU A 56 -2.81 26.76 -0.42
N THR A 57 -1.72 27.05 -1.13
CA THR A 57 -1.42 28.48 -1.29
C THR A 57 -2.51 29.02 -2.21
N GLN A 58 -3.52 29.66 -1.62
CA GLN A 58 -4.26 30.71 -2.32
C GLN A 58 -3.25 31.78 -2.74
N VAL A 59 -2.56 31.58 -3.86
CA VAL A 59 -2.06 32.71 -4.61
C VAL A 59 -3.29 33.24 -5.33
N LYS A 60 -3.98 34.19 -4.69
CA LYS A 60 -4.93 35.08 -5.37
C LYS A 60 -4.13 35.90 -6.40
N THR A 61 -3.82 35.29 -7.53
CA THR A 61 -3.47 35.98 -8.77
C THR A 61 -4.59 35.68 -9.74
N ASN A 62 -5.48 36.66 -9.91
CA ASN A 62 -6.40 36.83 -11.03
C ASN A 62 -6.82 35.55 -11.79
N LYS A 63 -7.99 35.02 -11.40
CA LYS A 63 -8.95 34.24 -12.23
C LYS A 63 -8.53 32.93 -12.93
N ASN A 64 -7.31 32.42 -12.85
CA ASN A 64 -6.99 31.08 -13.39
C ASN A 64 -6.24 30.21 -12.36
N LEU A 65 -6.93 29.21 -11.81
CA LEU A 65 -6.35 28.17 -10.97
C LEU A 65 -5.53 27.23 -11.87
N ASN A 66 -4.20 27.35 -11.84
CA ASN A 66 -3.31 26.36 -12.45
C ASN A 66 -3.11 25.22 -11.44
N TYR A 67 -3.93 24.18 -11.55
CA TYR A 67 -3.69 22.92 -10.83
C TYR A 67 -2.46 22.26 -11.46
N LYS A 68 -1.39 22.06 -10.68
CA LYS A 68 -0.35 21.10 -11.07
C LYS A 68 -1.04 19.75 -11.11
N ASP A 69 -1.04 19.07 -12.25
CA ASP A 69 -1.64 17.74 -12.35
C ASP A 69 -0.81 16.78 -11.48
N LEU A 70 -1.33 16.50 -10.28
CA LEU A 70 -0.69 15.59 -9.34
C LEU A 70 -0.94 14.13 -9.73
N SER A 71 -1.84 13.85 -10.68
CA SER A 71 -2.18 12.49 -11.08
C SER A 71 -1.04 11.79 -11.81
N ASP A 72 -0.13 12.54 -12.44
CA ASP A 72 1.03 12.00 -13.17
C ASP A 72 2.19 11.55 -12.27
N LEU A 73 2.12 11.80 -10.96
CA LEU A 73 3.19 11.39 -10.04
C LEU A 73 3.20 9.87 -9.84
N THR A 74 4.39 9.30 -9.66
CA THR A 74 4.53 7.85 -9.43
C THR A 74 3.78 7.41 -8.16
N ILE A 75 3.82 8.22 -7.10
CA ILE A 75 3.06 7.97 -5.86
C ILE A 75 1.54 7.88 -6.10
N SER A 76 1.02 8.64 -7.06
CA SER A 76 -0.42 8.70 -7.38
C SER A 76 -0.93 7.38 -7.92
N SER A 77 -0.22 6.83 -8.92
CA SER A 77 -0.52 5.50 -9.45
C SER A 77 -0.32 4.39 -8.41
N TYR A 78 0.75 4.46 -7.61
CA TYR A 78 1.02 3.50 -6.53
C TYR A 78 -0.10 3.48 -5.48
N LEU A 79 -0.50 4.65 -4.98
CA LEU A 79 -1.57 4.77 -3.99
C LEU A 79 -2.91 4.33 -4.55
N ALA A 80 -3.21 4.61 -5.82
CA ALA A 80 -4.40 4.10 -6.49
C ALA A 80 -4.42 2.56 -6.46
N GLY A 81 -3.32 1.91 -6.86
CA GLY A 81 -3.20 0.44 -6.80
C GLY A 81 -3.37 -0.12 -5.39
N LEU A 82 -2.72 0.49 -4.40
CA LEU A 82 -2.81 0.07 -3.00
C LEU A 82 -4.24 0.22 -2.44
N ILE A 83 -4.90 1.34 -2.73
CA ILE A 83 -6.29 1.59 -2.35
C ILE A 83 -7.23 0.62 -3.06
N GLU A 84 -6.96 0.26 -4.32
CA GLU A 84 -7.77 -0.68 -5.08
C GLU A 84 -7.65 -2.12 -4.61
N GLY A 85 -6.52 -2.52 -4.02
CA GLY A 85 -6.40 -3.77 -3.25
C GLY A 85 -7.07 -3.66 -1.88
N ASP A 86 -6.36 -3.09 -0.90
CA ASP A 86 -6.73 -3.15 0.53
C ASP A 86 -7.47 -1.91 1.06
N GLY A 87 -7.67 -0.90 0.22
CA GLY A 87 -8.37 0.33 0.61
C GLY A 87 -9.89 0.26 0.55
N THR A 88 -10.54 1.11 1.34
CA THR A 88 -11.98 1.35 1.32
C THR A 88 -12.27 2.85 1.24
N ILE A 89 -13.08 3.26 0.26
CA ILE A 89 -13.60 4.62 0.13
C ILE A 89 -15.03 4.61 0.67
N ILE A 90 -15.26 5.31 1.78
CA ILE A 90 -16.54 5.38 2.47
C ILE A 90 -17.15 6.76 2.22
N VAL A 91 -18.34 6.78 1.62
CA VAL A 91 -19.13 8.00 1.43
C VAL A 91 -20.48 7.82 2.14
N PRO A 92 -20.81 8.65 3.13
CA PRO A 92 -22.03 8.50 3.89
C PRO A 92 -23.27 8.86 3.07
N LYS A 93 -24.32 8.03 3.16
CA LYS A 93 -25.61 8.26 2.48
C LYS A 93 -26.51 9.28 3.19
N SER A 94 -26.29 9.46 4.49
CA SER A 94 -27.02 10.42 5.33
C SER A 94 -26.02 11.25 6.12
N GLU A 95 -26.33 12.53 6.32
CA GLU A 95 -25.46 13.44 7.09
C GLU A 95 -25.31 13.01 8.54
N ARG A 96 -26.34 12.39 9.10
CA ARG A 96 -26.34 11.87 10.48
C ARG A 96 -26.76 10.42 10.54
N SER A 97 -26.19 9.71 11.51
CA SER A 97 -26.63 8.38 11.93
C SER A 97 -27.99 8.45 12.64
N ALA A 98 -28.65 7.29 12.81
CA ALA A 98 -29.88 7.18 13.60
C ALA A 98 -29.72 7.67 15.06
N LYS A 99 -28.49 7.72 15.58
CA LYS A 99 -28.14 8.25 16.91
C LYS A 99 -27.73 9.72 16.89
N GLY A 100 -27.95 10.44 15.77
CA GLY A 100 -27.64 11.87 15.64
C GLY A 100 -26.16 12.22 15.40
N LYS A 101 -25.23 11.26 15.41
CA LYS A 101 -23.81 11.51 15.12
C LYS A 101 -23.60 11.88 13.66
N ILE A 102 -22.79 12.91 13.38
CA ILE A 102 -22.44 13.32 12.01
C ILE A 102 -21.57 12.24 11.36
N ASN A 103 -21.92 11.89 10.13
CA ASN A 103 -21.16 10.97 9.31
C ASN A 103 -20.25 11.77 8.36
N TYR A 104 -18.99 11.35 8.27
CA TYR A 104 -18.01 11.95 7.37
C TYR A 104 -17.52 10.89 6.39
N PRO A 105 -17.21 11.28 5.15
CA PRO A 105 -16.47 10.41 4.25
C PRO A 105 -15.09 10.09 4.81
N SER A 106 -14.56 8.94 4.42
CA SER A 106 -13.18 8.58 4.75
C SER A 106 -12.59 7.63 3.71
N ILE A 107 -11.28 7.72 3.51
CA ILE A 107 -10.49 6.71 2.82
C ILE A 107 -9.71 5.95 3.89
N GLN A 108 -9.87 4.63 3.94
CA GLN A 108 -9.25 3.77 4.94
C GLN A 108 -8.38 2.73 4.25
N LEU A 109 -7.13 2.59 4.73
CA LEU A 109 -6.19 1.56 4.29
C LEU A 109 -5.87 0.66 5.48
N VAL A 110 -5.96 -0.66 5.29
CA VAL A 110 -5.65 -1.64 6.33
C VAL A 110 -4.27 -2.22 6.07
N PHE A 111 -3.39 -2.17 7.06
CA PHE A 111 -2.05 -2.73 6.99
C PHE A 111 -1.90 -3.83 8.03
N HIS A 112 -1.18 -4.90 7.72
CA HIS A 112 -0.78 -5.87 8.73
C HIS A 112 0.13 -5.19 9.78
N LEU A 113 0.20 -5.74 10.99
CA LEU A 113 1.01 -5.21 12.10
C LEU A 113 2.47 -4.97 11.70
N LYS A 114 3.02 -5.88 10.87
CA LYS A 114 4.39 -5.82 10.36
C LYS A 114 4.63 -4.66 9.39
N ASP A 115 3.58 -4.15 8.74
CA ASP A 115 3.65 -3.12 7.70
C ASP A 115 3.36 -1.71 8.24
N LEU A 116 3.39 -1.52 9.57
CA LEU A 116 3.31 -0.19 10.19
C LEU A 116 4.32 0.82 9.60
N PRO A 117 5.59 0.45 9.28
CA PRO A 117 6.54 1.38 8.68
C PRO A 117 6.05 1.95 7.33
N LEU A 118 5.47 1.12 6.45
CA LEU A 118 4.87 1.59 5.21
C LEU A 118 3.69 2.54 5.48
N ALA A 119 2.84 2.19 6.45
CA ALA A 119 1.69 3.03 6.81
C ALA A 119 2.12 4.42 7.32
N LEU A 120 3.20 4.49 8.11
CA LEU A 120 3.80 5.74 8.57
C LEU A 120 4.41 6.55 7.43
N MET A 121 5.07 5.89 6.47
CA MET A 121 5.62 6.56 5.28
C MET A 121 4.51 7.20 4.44
N ILE A 122 3.41 6.47 4.19
CA ILE A 122 2.26 7.02 3.47
C ILE A 122 1.64 8.20 4.24
N GLN A 123 1.48 8.08 5.55
CA GLN A 123 0.95 9.17 6.39
C GLN A 123 1.85 10.42 6.32
N LYS A 124 3.18 10.23 6.35
CA LYS A 124 4.17 11.30 6.22
C LYS A 124 4.07 12.02 4.88
N GLU A 125 4.03 11.28 3.77
CA GLU A 125 3.95 11.88 2.42
C GLU A 125 2.63 12.61 2.19
N LEU A 126 1.51 12.07 2.68
CA LEU A 126 0.21 12.74 2.57
C LEU A 126 0.07 13.94 3.52
N LYS A 127 0.95 14.06 4.53
CA LYS A 127 0.87 15.05 5.62
C LYS A 127 -0.53 15.08 6.27
N ASN A 128 -1.23 13.94 6.22
CA ASN A 128 -2.64 13.79 6.58
C ASN A 128 -2.95 12.36 7.03
N GLY A 129 -4.09 12.22 7.69
CA GLY A 129 -4.61 10.93 8.14
C GLY A 129 -4.15 10.54 9.53
N SER A 130 -4.86 9.58 10.11
CA SER A 130 -4.64 9.07 11.47
C SER A 130 -4.43 7.56 11.44
N LEU A 131 -3.39 7.08 12.12
CA LEU A 131 -3.14 5.65 12.30
C LEU A 131 -3.74 5.16 13.61
N SER A 132 -4.50 4.08 13.53
CA SER A 132 -5.09 3.43 14.70
C SER A 132 -4.85 1.93 14.67
N ARG A 133 -4.50 1.34 15.83
CA ARG A 133 -4.38 -0.11 15.96
C ARG A 133 -5.76 -0.75 16.09
N LYS A 134 -6.06 -1.75 15.27
CA LYS A 134 -7.33 -2.47 15.35
C LYS A 134 -7.28 -3.49 16.50
N LYS A 135 -8.18 -3.36 17.48
CA LYS A 135 -8.22 -4.25 18.65
C LYS A 135 -8.54 -5.69 18.22
N GLY A 136 -7.82 -6.65 18.80
CA GLY A 136 -8.06 -8.09 18.60
C GLY A 136 -7.53 -8.67 17.28
N VAL A 137 -6.87 -7.87 16.43
CA VAL A 137 -6.24 -8.35 15.18
C VAL A 137 -4.89 -7.67 14.96
N ASN A 138 -4.02 -8.34 14.20
CA ASN A 138 -2.68 -7.83 13.86
C ASN A 138 -2.75 -6.83 12.71
N ALA A 139 -3.45 -5.72 12.90
CA ALA A 139 -3.62 -4.71 11.85
C ALA A 139 -3.64 -3.27 12.38
N TYR A 140 -3.14 -2.35 11.55
CA TYR A 140 -3.32 -0.91 11.66
C TYR A 140 -4.26 -0.41 10.57
N ILE A 141 -5.00 0.65 10.86
CA ILE A 141 -5.85 1.34 9.89
C ILE A 141 -5.36 2.78 9.78
N LEU A 142 -4.95 3.17 8.58
CA LEU A 142 -4.73 4.57 8.21
C LEU A 142 -6.07 5.14 7.73
N THR A 143 -6.61 6.12 8.45
CA THR A 143 -7.88 6.78 8.13
C THR A 143 -7.63 8.21 7.71
N ILE A 144 -8.06 8.56 6.50
CA ILE A 144 -8.02 9.91 5.96
C ILE A 144 -9.45 10.43 5.88
N ASN A 145 -9.77 11.40 6.73
CA ASN A 145 -11.10 11.98 6.86
C ASN A 145 -11.08 13.52 6.99
N SER A 146 -9.91 14.15 7.00
CA SER A 146 -9.79 15.61 6.88
C SER A 146 -10.24 16.05 5.49
N PHE A 147 -10.83 17.25 5.38
CA PHE A 147 -11.21 17.80 4.09
C PHE A 147 -9.99 17.97 3.17
N GLU A 148 -8.87 18.49 3.68
CA GLU A 148 -7.66 18.65 2.87
C GLU A 148 -7.11 17.28 2.41
N GLY A 149 -7.07 16.30 3.30
CA GLY A 149 -6.57 14.96 2.99
C GLY A 149 -7.46 14.22 1.98
N LEU A 150 -8.79 14.35 2.10
CA LEU A 150 -9.74 13.79 1.14
C LEU A 150 -9.63 14.45 -0.23
N LEU A 151 -9.52 15.78 -0.27
CA LEU A 151 -9.33 16.52 -1.51
C LEU A 151 -8.02 16.11 -2.18
N LEU A 152 -6.90 16.15 -1.45
CA LEU A 152 -5.59 15.74 -1.94
C LEU A 152 -5.60 14.32 -2.48
N LEU A 153 -6.03 13.35 -1.67
CA LEU A 153 -5.98 11.95 -2.07
C LEU A 153 -6.93 11.66 -3.24
N THR A 154 -8.10 12.30 -3.29
CA THR A 154 -9.03 12.21 -4.42
C THR A 154 -8.38 12.76 -5.68
N SER A 155 -7.75 13.94 -5.61
CA SER A 155 -7.09 14.58 -6.75
C SER A 155 -5.95 13.74 -7.32
N ILE A 156 -5.12 13.13 -6.47
CA ILE A 156 -3.96 12.36 -6.96
C ILE A 156 -4.38 11.01 -7.58
N ILE A 157 -5.34 10.28 -7.00
CA ILE A 157 -5.74 8.96 -7.53
C ILE A 157 -6.72 9.06 -8.70
N ASN A 158 -7.36 10.22 -8.91
CA ASN A 158 -8.29 10.42 -10.02
C ASN A 158 -7.54 10.33 -11.36
N GLY A 159 -7.96 9.41 -12.23
CA GLY A 159 -7.24 9.08 -13.46
C GLY A 159 -6.23 7.92 -13.33
N ASN A 160 -6.01 7.38 -12.13
CA ASN A 160 -5.13 6.23 -11.90
C ASN A 160 -5.89 4.93 -11.53
N MET A 161 -7.21 4.98 -11.33
CA MET A 161 -8.04 3.82 -10.96
C MET A 161 -8.19 2.84 -12.13
N ARG A 162 -8.12 1.54 -11.87
CA ARG A 162 -8.25 0.47 -12.88
C ARG A 162 -9.30 -0.60 -12.53
N THR A 163 -9.95 -0.50 -11.37
CA THR A 163 -10.95 -1.47 -10.88
C THR A 163 -12.33 -0.82 -10.70
N SER A 164 -13.33 -1.65 -10.36
CA SER A 164 -14.66 -1.20 -9.99
C SER A 164 -14.71 -0.27 -8.76
N LYS A 165 -13.60 -0.08 -8.03
CA LYS A 165 -13.53 0.86 -6.92
C LYS A 165 -13.62 2.33 -7.39
N ILE A 166 -13.45 2.61 -8.69
CA ILE A 166 -13.68 3.93 -9.29
C ILE A 166 -15.08 4.49 -8.99
N TYR A 167 -16.11 3.65 -8.88
CA TYR A 167 -17.45 4.14 -8.56
C TYR A 167 -17.54 4.70 -7.14
N ALA A 168 -16.77 4.16 -6.18
CA ALA A 168 -16.70 4.71 -4.83
C ALA A 168 -15.94 6.04 -4.81
N LEU A 169 -14.89 6.17 -5.64
CA LEU A 169 -14.20 7.44 -5.86
C LEU A 169 -15.13 8.48 -6.49
N ASN A 170 -15.91 8.11 -7.50
CA ASN A 170 -16.88 9.00 -8.15
C ASN A 170 -17.92 9.52 -7.16
N ASN A 171 -18.42 8.68 -6.25
CA ASN A 171 -19.32 9.13 -5.19
C ASN A 171 -18.64 10.13 -4.23
N LEU A 172 -17.34 9.95 -3.95
CA LEU A 172 -16.58 10.87 -3.10
C LEU A 172 -16.36 12.21 -3.83
N ILE A 173 -16.06 12.17 -5.13
CA ILE A 173 -15.95 13.35 -6.00
C ILE A 173 -17.27 14.14 -5.98
N ASP A 174 -18.40 13.46 -6.20
CA ASP A 174 -19.72 14.10 -6.19
C ASP A 174 -20.01 14.74 -4.82
N TRP A 175 -19.63 14.08 -3.72
CA TRP A 175 -19.77 14.64 -2.37
C TRP A 175 -18.89 15.87 -2.13
N LEU A 176 -17.63 15.84 -2.58
CA LEU A 176 -16.68 16.96 -2.44
C LEU A 176 -17.13 18.17 -3.25
N ASN A 177 -17.53 17.97 -4.51
CA ASN A 177 -18.05 19.02 -5.38
C ASN A 177 -19.36 19.63 -4.83
N PHE A 178 -20.20 18.84 -4.18
CA PHE A 178 -21.42 19.35 -3.54
C PHE A 178 -21.13 20.16 -2.26
N LYS A 179 -20.14 19.74 -1.46
CA LYS A 179 -19.85 20.37 -0.16
C LYS A 179 -18.94 21.59 -0.23
N LEU A 180 -18.09 21.70 -1.26
CA LEU A 180 -17.08 22.76 -1.37
C LEU A 180 -17.40 23.69 -2.54
N GLU A 181 -17.77 24.94 -2.23
CA GLU A 181 -17.99 25.96 -3.23
C GLU A 181 -16.68 26.24 -4.01
N GLY A 182 -16.77 26.27 -5.35
CA GLY A 182 -15.64 26.58 -6.23
C GLY A 182 -14.73 25.40 -6.57
N ILE A 183 -15.02 24.19 -6.07
CA ILE A 183 -14.34 22.95 -6.48
C ILE A 183 -15.19 22.21 -7.50
N ASN A 184 -14.56 21.77 -8.59
CA ASN A 184 -15.18 20.97 -9.64
C ASN A 184 -14.20 19.90 -10.13
N ILE A 185 -14.02 18.84 -9.34
CA ILE A 185 -13.17 17.71 -9.71
C ILE A 185 -13.91 16.90 -10.79
N PRO A 186 -13.31 16.67 -11.96
CA PRO A 186 -13.91 15.84 -13.00
C PRO A 186 -13.86 14.36 -12.61
N LYS A 187 -14.82 13.56 -13.09
CA LYS A 187 -14.80 12.10 -12.94
C LYS A 187 -14.03 11.48 -14.12
N ASN A 188 -12.77 11.12 -13.91
CA ASN A 188 -11.96 10.50 -14.95
C ASN A 188 -12.41 9.06 -15.21
N LEU A 189 -12.11 8.55 -16.41
CA LEU A 189 -12.36 7.16 -16.78
C LEU A 189 -11.31 6.22 -16.15
N LEU A 190 -11.56 4.91 -16.26
CA LEU A 190 -10.58 3.89 -15.88
C LEU A 190 -9.30 4.03 -16.69
N ASN A 191 -8.16 3.85 -16.03
CA ASN A 191 -6.84 3.95 -16.63
C ASN A 191 -6.45 2.64 -17.33
N ASN A 192 -6.41 2.70 -18.66
CA ASN A 192 -6.06 1.57 -19.53
C ASN A 192 -4.64 1.67 -20.11
N SER A 193 -3.78 2.56 -19.58
CA SER A 193 -2.37 2.64 -19.97
C SER A 193 -1.64 1.31 -19.77
N PRO A 194 -0.55 1.02 -20.49
CA PRO A 194 0.29 -0.16 -20.24
C PRO A 194 0.65 -0.33 -18.75
N LEU A 195 0.67 -1.55 -18.22
CA LEU A 195 0.93 -1.79 -16.78
C LEU A 195 2.33 -1.34 -16.35
N ASP A 196 3.30 -1.41 -17.27
CA ASP A 196 4.68 -0.97 -17.10
C ASP A 196 4.90 0.54 -17.31
N SER A 197 3.83 1.32 -17.55
CA SER A 197 3.94 2.78 -17.65
C SER A 197 3.90 3.49 -16.28
N ASN A 198 3.45 2.82 -15.22
CA ASN A 198 3.28 3.43 -13.90
C ASN A 198 3.30 2.41 -12.75
N ALA A 199 3.27 2.90 -11.51
CA ALA A 199 3.43 2.11 -10.29
C ALA A 199 2.13 1.48 -9.77
N TRP A 200 1.03 1.52 -10.55
CA TRP A 200 -0.27 0.98 -10.13
C TRP A 200 -0.20 -0.50 -9.74
N LEU A 201 0.44 -1.32 -10.58
CA LEU A 201 0.53 -2.75 -10.31
C LEU A 201 1.40 -3.03 -9.07
N SER A 202 2.42 -2.22 -8.79
CA SER A 202 3.22 -2.35 -7.56
C SER A 202 2.36 -2.13 -6.31
N GLY A 203 1.57 -1.06 -6.27
CA GLY A 203 0.63 -0.81 -5.16
C GLY A 203 -0.41 -1.92 -5.01
N PHE A 204 -0.93 -2.42 -6.14
CA PHE A 204 -1.91 -3.50 -6.12
C PHE A 204 -1.30 -4.85 -5.67
N ILE A 205 -0.05 -5.14 -6.06
CA ILE A 205 0.72 -6.30 -5.59
C ILE A 205 1.01 -6.20 -4.09
N GLU A 206 1.30 -5.02 -3.56
CA GLU A 206 1.53 -4.81 -2.13
C GLU A 206 0.32 -5.26 -1.29
N ALA A 207 -0.89 -5.03 -1.78
CA ALA A 207 -2.12 -5.51 -1.15
C ALA A 207 -2.39 -7.00 -1.44
N GLU A 208 -2.47 -7.39 -2.72
CA GLU A 208 -3.10 -8.65 -3.13
C GLU A 208 -2.12 -9.72 -3.65
N GLY A 209 -0.85 -9.33 -3.82
CA GLY A 209 0.19 -10.19 -4.39
C GLY A 209 0.81 -11.16 -3.38
N HIS A 210 1.27 -12.30 -3.90
CA HIS A 210 1.91 -13.35 -3.13
C HIS A 210 3.08 -13.99 -3.91
N PHE A 211 4.28 -13.91 -3.32
CA PHE A 211 5.47 -14.57 -3.85
C PHE A 211 5.56 -16.00 -3.30
N PHE A 212 5.37 -16.97 -4.19
CA PHE A 212 5.19 -18.37 -3.85
C PHE A 212 6.40 -19.21 -4.24
N VAL A 213 6.98 -19.88 -3.24
CA VAL A 213 8.03 -20.89 -3.42
C VAL A 213 7.52 -22.25 -2.94
N ARG A 214 7.49 -23.23 -3.85
CA ARG A 214 7.17 -24.64 -3.53
C ARG A 214 8.45 -25.44 -3.45
N THR A 215 8.55 -26.30 -2.44
CA THR A 215 9.63 -27.28 -2.27
C THR A 215 8.96 -28.60 -1.90
N THR A 216 8.85 -29.51 -2.87
CA THR A 216 8.28 -30.85 -2.65
C THR A 216 9.44 -31.84 -2.66
N THR A 217 9.76 -32.42 -1.51
CA THR A 217 10.90 -33.34 -1.33
C THR A 217 10.48 -34.80 -1.24
N THR A 218 9.29 -35.08 -0.72
CA THR A 218 8.82 -36.44 -0.38
C THR A 218 8.07 -37.14 -1.52
N SER A 219 7.84 -36.47 -2.65
CA SER A 219 7.17 -37.07 -3.81
C SER A 219 8.14 -37.90 -4.65
N LYS A 220 7.61 -38.90 -5.38
CA LYS A 220 8.36 -39.67 -6.41
C LYS A 220 9.13 -38.76 -7.37
N TYR A 221 8.59 -37.58 -7.65
CA TYR A 221 9.22 -36.52 -8.43
C TYR A 221 9.33 -35.28 -7.57
N PRO A 222 10.47 -35.06 -6.89
CA PRO A 222 10.72 -33.84 -6.15
C PRO A 222 10.60 -32.62 -7.07
N ARG A 223 10.02 -31.53 -6.55
CA ARG A 223 9.67 -30.36 -7.36
C ARG A 223 9.89 -29.08 -6.61
N VAL A 224 10.66 -28.18 -7.22
CA VAL A 224 10.76 -26.77 -6.81
C VAL A 224 9.98 -25.91 -7.80
N GLU A 225 9.17 -24.99 -7.28
CA GLU A 225 8.47 -24.00 -8.11
C GLU A 225 8.69 -22.60 -7.54
N CYS A 226 8.93 -21.62 -8.40
CA CYS A 226 9.05 -20.21 -8.06
C CYS A 226 8.01 -19.44 -8.88
N LYS A 227 6.95 -18.97 -8.24
CA LYS A 227 5.79 -18.36 -8.91
C LYS A 227 5.33 -17.11 -8.18
N PHE A 228 4.73 -16.19 -8.90
CA PHE A 228 3.93 -15.11 -8.35
C PHE A 228 2.45 -15.46 -8.49
N GLU A 229 1.64 -15.06 -7.52
CA GLU A 229 0.21 -15.27 -7.50
C GLU A 229 -0.53 -14.02 -7.02
N LEU A 230 -1.65 -13.72 -7.68
CA LEU A 230 -2.61 -12.72 -7.27
C LEU A 230 -4.00 -13.33 -7.36
N SER A 231 -4.83 -13.15 -6.34
CA SER A 231 -6.20 -13.64 -6.34
C SER A 231 -7.18 -12.55 -5.95
N GLN A 232 -8.34 -12.52 -6.60
CA GLN A 232 -9.44 -11.64 -6.20
C GLN A 232 -10.80 -12.33 -6.31
N ARG A 233 -11.77 -11.87 -5.52
CA ARG A 233 -13.16 -12.32 -5.66
C ARG A 233 -13.67 -12.06 -7.08
N GLN A 234 -14.47 -12.96 -7.62
CA GLN A 234 -15.02 -12.78 -8.98
C GLN A 234 -15.98 -11.61 -9.06
N ILE A 235 -16.90 -11.55 -8.09
CA ILE A 235 -17.94 -10.54 -8.00
C ILE A 235 -17.70 -9.71 -6.73
N ASP A 236 -17.65 -8.39 -6.86
CA ASP A 236 -17.54 -7.48 -5.73
C ASP A 236 -18.86 -7.36 -4.94
N HIS A 237 -18.82 -6.64 -3.82
CA HIS A 237 -19.99 -6.43 -2.97
C HIS A 237 -21.13 -5.64 -3.63
N ASN A 238 -20.88 -5.03 -4.79
CA ASN A 238 -21.86 -4.30 -5.59
C ASN A 238 -22.26 -5.06 -6.87
N GLY A 239 -21.92 -6.35 -6.99
CA GLY A 239 -22.31 -7.17 -8.14
C GLY A 239 -21.43 -6.99 -9.38
N ARG A 240 -20.26 -6.34 -9.27
CA ARG A 240 -19.39 -6.06 -10.43
C ARG A 240 -18.31 -7.12 -10.59
N ASN A 241 -18.00 -7.46 -11.83
CA ASN A 241 -17.03 -8.49 -12.16
C ASN A 241 -15.60 -7.94 -12.16
N ASN A 242 -14.67 -8.63 -11.49
CA ASN A 242 -13.26 -8.29 -11.41
C ASN A 242 -12.40 -8.92 -12.53
N LEU A 243 -13.02 -9.60 -13.50
CA LEU A 243 -12.31 -10.32 -14.56
C LEU A 243 -11.45 -9.40 -15.44
N ASP A 244 -11.98 -8.23 -15.82
CA ASP A 244 -11.38 -7.40 -16.87
C ASP A 244 -9.96 -6.91 -16.52
N PHE A 245 -9.77 -6.33 -15.33
CA PHE A 245 -8.43 -5.88 -14.92
C PHE A 245 -7.49 -7.07 -14.65
N LEU A 246 -8.01 -8.23 -14.22
CA LEU A 246 -7.22 -9.43 -14.03
C LEU A 246 -6.75 -10.03 -15.36
N LEU A 247 -7.55 -9.91 -16.43
CA LEU A 247 -7.12 -10.28 -17.79
C LEU A 247 -5.97 -9.39 -18.25
N PHE A 248 -6.02 -8.10 -17.93
CA PHE A 248 -4.93 -7.16 -18.25
C PHE A 248 -3.62 -7.55 -17.54
N ILE A 249 -3.68 -7.87 -16.25
CA ILE A 249 -2.53 -8.38 -15.48
C ILE A 249 -2.05 -9.74 -16.02
N ALA A 250 -2.96 -10.65 -16.35
CA ALA A 250 -2.59 -11.96 -16.87
C ALA A 250 -1.87 -11.87 -18.22
N ASN A 251 -2.35 -11.02 -19.12
CA ASN A 251 -1.72 -10.78 -20.42
C ASN A 251 -0.31 -10.20 -20.26
N PHE A 252 -0.15 -9.21 -19.37
CA PHE A 252 1.16 -8.62 -19.06
C PHE A 252 2.15 -9.66 -18.51
N LEU A 253 1.68 -10.58 -17.65
CA LEU A 253 2.52 -11.63 -17.06
C LEU A 253 2.62 -12.91 -17.91
N PHE A 254 2.20 -12.88 -19.18
CA PHE A 254 2.19 -14.02 -20.09
C PHE A 254 1.52 -15.28 -19.49
N THR A 255 0.38 -15.09 -18.84
CA THR A 255 -0.40 -16.16 -18.20
C THR A 255 -1.88 -16.01 -18.49
N SER A 256 -2.72 -16.82 -17.84
CA SER A 256 -4.18 -16.78 -17.96
C SER A 256 -4.84 -16.63 -16.59
N VAL A 257 -6.02 -16.01 -16.59
CA VAL A 257 -6.89 -15.98 -15.41
C VAL A 257 -7.52 -17.36 -15.23
N LYS A 258 -7.45 -17.90 -14.03
CA LYS A 258 -8.10 -19.16 -13.64
C LYS A 258 -9.15 -18.91 -12.58
N THR A 259 -10.31 -19.51 -12.76
CA THR A 259 -11.34 -19.57 -11.74
C THR A 259 -10.95 -20.61 -10.67
N ILE A 260 -11.06 -20.24 -9.39
CA ILE A 260 -10.76 -21.08 -8.24
C ILE A 260 -11.86 -20.94 -7.18
N ARG A 261 -11.95 -21.91 -6.26
CA ARG A 261 -12.90 -21.89 -5.13
C ARG A 261 -14.37 -21.74 -5.58
N VAL A 262 -14.72 -22.35 -6.72
CA VAL A 262 -16.07 -22.30 -7.31
C VAL A 262 -17.12 -22.91 -6.38
N ASP A 263 -16.70 -23.87 -5.56
CA ASP A 263 -17.49 -24.54 -4.56
C ASP A 263 -17.72 -23.70 -3.29
N LYS A 264 -17.11 -22.50 -3.18
CA LYS A 264 -17.19 -21.63 -1.99
C LYS A 264 -18.14 -20.46 -2.22
N PRO A 265 -18.72 -19.88 -1.14
CA PRO A 265 -19.63 -18.72 -1.26
C PRO A 265 -19.01 -17.49 -1.95
N GLN A 266 -17.68 -17.40 -1.95
CA GLN A 266 -16.94 -16.31 -2.57
C GLN A 266 -15.94 -16.89 -3.57
N PRO A 267 -16.39 -17.23 -4.79
CA PRO A 267 -15.50 -17.73 -5.83
C PRO A 267 -14.48 -16.64 -6.21
N GLN A 268 -13.31 -17.07 -6.67
CA GLN A 268 -12.20 -16.17 -6.95
C GLN A 268 -11.61 -16.41 -8.34
N TYR A 269 -11.05 -15.37 -8.91
CA TYR A 269 -10.10 -15.45 -10.00
C TYR A 269 -8.68 -15.46 -9.44
N ARG A 270 -7.79 -16.16 -10.13
CA ARG A 270 -6.37 -16.24 -9.83
C ARG A 270 -5.56 -15.98 -11.09
N VAL A 271 -4.61 -15.06 -10.98
CA VAL A 271 -3.50 -14.87 -11.92
C VAL A 271 -2.26 -15.46 -11.27
N ARG A 272 -1.55 -16.34 -11.99
CA ARG A 272 -0.32 -16.95 -11.47
C ARG A 272 0.70 -17.10 -12.58
N THR A 273 1.94 -16.70 -12.35
CA THR A 273 3.01 -16.94 -13.33
C THR A 273 3.26 -18.45 -13.47
N THR A 274 3.46 -18.89 -14.72
CA THR A 274 3.66 -20.31 -15.07
C THR A 274 4.96 -20.56 -15.82
N SER A 275 5.66 -19.49 -16.24
CA SER A 275 6.87 -19.53 -17.05
C SER A 275 7.96 -18.64 -16.46
N LEU A 276 9.22 -18.93 -16.80
CA LEU A 276 10.35 -18.06 -16.47
C LEU A 276 10.17 -16.67 -17.09
N ASN A 277 9.69 -16.59 -18.33
CA ASN A 277 9.44 -15.32 -19.00
C ASN A 277 8.46 -14.42 -18.23
N GLY A 278 7.34 -14.97 -17.76
CA GLY A 278 6.38 -14.20 -16.94
C GLY A 278 6.98 -13.72 -15.61
N ASN A 279 7.87 -14.51 -15.00
CA ASN A 279 8.61 -14.09 -13.81
C ASN A 279 9.62 -12.97 -14.11
N LEU A 280 10.30 -13.02 -15.26
CA LEU A 280 11.26 -11.99 -15.68
C LEU A 280 10.57 -10.66 -16.00
N VAL A 281 9.39 -10.69 -16.62
CA VAL A 281 8.57 -9.49 -16.82
C VAL A 281 8.21 -8.85 -15.47
N LEU A 282 7.77 -9.67 -14.51
CA LEU A 282 7.42 -9.18 -13.18
C LEU A 282 8.63 -8.60 -12.45
N GLU A 283 9.79 -9.27 -12.53
CA GLU A 283 11.03 -8.76 -11.96
C GLU A 283 11.42 -7.41 -12.56
N ASN A 284 11.39 -7.29 -13.89
CA ASN A 284 11.70 -6.03 -14.57
C ASN A 284 10.75 -4.91 -14.14
N TYR A 285 9.46 -5.22 -14.05
CA TYR A 285 8.45 -4.29 -13.54
C TYR A 285 8.76 -3.81 -12.12
N LEU A 286 9.04 -4.72 -11.19
CA LEU A 286 9.30 -4.38 -9.77
C LEU A 286 10.68 -3.77 -9.52
N ASN A 287 11.62 -3.90 -10.46
CA ASN A 287 12.87 -3.16 -10.43
C ASN A 287 12.65 -1.68 -10.81
N THR A 288 11.70 -1.39 -11.70
CA THR A 288 11.30 -0.02 -12.06
C THR A 288 10.35 0.59 -11.03
N PHE A 289 9.37 -0.18 -10.56
CA PHE A 289 8.36 0.25 -9.59
C PHE A 289 8.41 -0.65 -8.34
N PRO A 290 9.26 -0.33 -7.35
CA PRO A 290 9.48 -1.19 -6.19
C PRO A 290 8.26 -1.32 -5.29
N LEU A 291 8.25 -2.43 -4.53
CA LEU A 291 7.41 -2.63 -3.35
C LEU A 291 8.03 -1.93 -2.13
N PHE A 292 7.20 -1.63 -1.13
CA PHE A 292 7.63 -0.87 0.05
C PHE A 292 7.25 -1.53 1.39
N GLY A 293 6.28 -2.44 1.41
CA GLY A 293 5.94 -3.19 2.61
C GLY A 293 6.94 -4.30 2.91
N SER A 294 6.62 -5.13 3.90
CA SER A 294 7.36 -6.36 4.19
C SER A 294 7.40 -7.32 3.00
N LYS A 295 6.43 -7.23 2.08
CA LYS A 295 6.37 -8.01 0.84
C LYS A 295 7.55 -7.74 -0.10
N TYR A 296 8.21 -6.58 0.02
CA TYR A 296 9.48 -6.31 -0.65
C TYR A 296 10.55 -7.35 -0.27
N LEU A 297 10.62 -7.73 1.01
CA LEU A 297 11.58 -8.73 1.50
C LEU A 297 11.24 -10.12 0.93
N ASP A 298 9.95 -10.46 0.86
CA ASP A 298 9.49 -11.69 0.23
C ASP A 298 9.81 -11.72 -1.27
N TYR A 299 9.65 -10.59 -1.96
CA TYR A 299 10.09 -10.43 -3.34
C TYR A 299 11.60 -10.65 -3.49
N LYS A 300 12.43 -10.08 -2.61
CA LYS A 300 13.89 -10.26 -2.69
C LYS A 300 14.33 -11.69 -2.45
N ASP A 301 13.71 -12.39 -1.49
CA ASP A 301 13.98 -13.81 -1.29
C ASP A 301 13.46 -14.67 -2.47
N TRP A 302 12.33 -14.29 -3.07
CA TRP A 302 11.83 -14.91 -4.29
C TRP A 302 12.78 -14.70 -5.49
N ILE A 303 13.42 -13.54 -5.62
CA ILE A 303 14.44 -13.28 -6.65
C ILE A 303 15.65 -14.20 -6.48
N LYS A 304 16.15 -14.41 -5.26
CA LYS A 304 17.26 -15.37 -5.02
C LYS A 304 16.90 -16.75 -5.54
N VAL A 305 15.66 -17.20 -5.31
CA VAL A 305 15.18 -18.48 -5.84
C VAL A 305 15.07 -18.44 -7.36
N LEU A 306 14.55 -17.35 -7.94
CA LEU A 306 14.41 -17.16 -9.38
C LEU A 306 15.77 -17.19 -10.10
N ASP A 307 16.83 -16.64 -9.50
CA ASP A 307 18.17 -16.58 -10.09
C ASP A 307 18.75 -17.97 -10.37
N HIS A 308 18.46 -18.97 -9.52
CA HIS A 308 18.85 -20.35 -9.84
C HIS A 308 18.17 -20.89 -11.12
N PHE A 309 16.94 -20.44 -11.43
CA PHE A 309 16.25 -20.81 -12.67
C PHE A 309 16.81 -20.04 -13.88
N LYS A 310 17.19 -18.77 -13.71
CA LYS A 310 17.78 -17.96 -14.79
C LYS A 310 19.09 -18.54 -15.31
N LEU A 311 19.94 -19.00 -14.40
CA LEU A 311 21.26 -19.54 -14.74
C LEU A 311 21.18 -20.90 -15.46
N GLY A 312 20.01 -21.57 -15.44
CA GLY A 312 19.85 -22.91 -16.01
C GLY A 312 20.64 -24.01 -15.28
N THR A 313 21.29 -23.67 -14.16
CA THR A 313 22.16 -24.56 -13.39
C THR A 313 21.45 -25.24 -12.23
N PHE A 314 20.13 -25.04 -12.05
CA PHE A 314 19.39 -25.63 -10.95
C PHE A 314 19.48 -27.15 -10.97
N LYS A 315 20.26 -27.69 -10.02
CA LYS A 315 20.38 -29.12 -9.76
C LYS A 315 19.70 -29.41 -8.44
N HIS A 316 18.68 -30.26 -8.49
CA HIS A 316 17.80 -30.50 -7.36
C HIS A 316 18.55 -31.04 -6.12
N ASN A 317 19.60 -31.84 -6.32
CA ASN A 317 20.40 -32.40 -5.23
C ASN A 317 21.30 -31.36 -4.53
N THR A 318 21.69 -30.28 -5.18
CA THR A 318 22.59 -29.27 -4.61
C THR A 318 21.87 -28.01 -4.15
N ASN A 319 20.86 -27.57 -4.89
CA ASN A 319 20.21 -26.27 -4.64
C ASN A 319 18.98 -26.35 -3.72
N ILE A 320 18.43 -27.55 -3.47
CA ILE A 320 17.16 -27.62 -2.73
C ILE A 320 17.28 -27.18 -1.27
N GLU A 321 18.39 -27.49 -0.60
CA GLU A 321 18.59 -27.11 0.80
C GLU A 321 18.61 -25.60 0.96
N GLU A 322 19.29 -24.90 0.04
CA GLU A 322 19.31 -23.44 -0.04
C GLU A 322 17.89 -22.87 -0.27
N VAL A 323 17.14 -23.41 -1.24
CA VAL A 323 15.76 -22.95 -1.50
C VAL A 323 14.84 -23.23 -0.32
N ILE A 324 15.01 -24.35 0.39
CA ILE A 324 14.27 -24.65 1.63
C ILE A 324 14.61 -23.62 2.70
N SER A 325 15.89 -23.30 2.87
CA SER A 325 16.34 -22.27 3.82
C SER A 325 15.72 -20.91 3.50
N ILE A 326 15.79 -20.45 2.25
CA ILE A 326 15.19 -19.18 1.82
C ILE A 326 13.68 -19.20 2.08
N LYS A 327 12.97 -20.25 1.66
CA LYS A 327 11.53 -20.38 1.87
C LYS A 327 11.14 -20.34 3.35
N SER A 328 11.98 -20.89 4.23
CA SER A 328 11.72 -20.92 5.68
C SER A 328 11.76 -19.54 6.35
N SER A 329 12.31 -18.52 5.68
CA SER A 329 12.38 -17.14 6.14
C SER A 329 11.45 -16.17 5.40
N MET A 330 10.53 -16.68 4.56
CA MET A 330 9.62 -15.86 3.73
C MET A 330 8.18 -15.83 4.26
N ASN A 331 7.42 -14.84 3.81
CA ASN A 331 5.98 -14.70 4.03
C ASN A 331 5.62 -14.74 5.52
N GLU A 332 4.73 -15.64 5.93
CA GLU A 332 4.29 -15.79 7.32
C GLU A 332 5.38 -16.34 8.26
N ALA A 333 6.43 -16.97 7.72
CA ALA A 333 7.54 -17.49 8.52
C ALA A 333 8.61 -16.42 8.83
N ARG A 334 8.53 -15.24 8.20
CA ARG A 334 9.51 -14.17 8.37
C ARG A 334 9.45 -13.56 9.78
N THR A 335 10.59 -13.53 10.45
CA THR A 335 10.76 -12.93 11.78
C THR A 335 11.71 -11.72 11.80
N VAL A 336 12.53 -11.56 10.77
CA VAL A 336 13.51 -10.47 10.64
C VAL A 336 13.05 -9.51 9.53
N PHE A 337 13.00 -8.21 9.86
CA PHE A 337 12.57 -7.15 8.94
C PHE A 337 13.63 -6.06 8.86
N THR A 338 14.00 -5.70 7.64
CA THR A 338 14.82 -4.53 7.29
C THR A 338 13.97 -3.56 6.48
N TRP A 339 14.16 -2.26 6.65
CA TRP A 339 13.30 -1.23 6.06
C TRP A 339 14.07 -0.20 5.23
N ASP A 340 15.33 -0.48 4.89
CA ASP A 340 16.22 0.45 4.17
C ASP A 340 15.66 0.86 2.80
N HIS A 341 14.84 0.01 2.18
CA HIS A 341 14.18 0.29 0.90
C HIS A 341 13.12 1.40 1.01
N LEU A 342 12.59 1.70 2.20
CA LEU A 342 11.66 2.81 2.41
C LEU A 342 12.31 4.19 2.18
N ASN A 343 13.63 4.30 2.22
CA ASN A 343 14.33 5.54 1.87
C ASN A 343 14.15 5.94 0.39
N LYS A 344 13.68 5.00 -0.44
CA LYS A 344 13.35 5.23 -1.85
C LYS A 344 11.84 5.34 -2.09
N PHE A 345 11.05 5.54 -1.03
CA PHE A 345 9.61 5.75 -1.16
C PHE A 345 9.32 6.94 -2.08
N TYR A 346 8.21 6.88 -2.82
CA TYR A 346 7.84 7.95 -3.73
C TYR A 346 7.50 9.22 -2.95
N ASN A 347 8.14 10.34 -3.29
CA ASN A 347 7.87 11.62 -2.67
C ASN A 347 6.69 12.32 -3.35
N LEU A 348 5.87 13.03 -2.56
CA LEU A 348 4.79 13.87 -3.07
C LEU A 348 5.25 15.31 -3.40
N ASP A 349 6.36 15.76 -2.82
CA ASP A 349 6.89 17.14 -2.89
C ASP A 349 7.65 17.46 -4.20
#